data_AF-L8J499-F1
#
_entry.id   AF-L8J499-F1
#
_cell.length_a   1.000
_cell.length_b   1.000
_cell.length_c   1.000
_cell.angle_alpha   90.00
_cell.angle_beta   90.00
_cell.angle_gamma   90.00
#
_symmetry.space_group_name_H-M   'P 1'
#
loop_
_entity.id
_entity.type
_entity.pdbx_description
1 polymer ?
#
loop_
_entity_poly.entity_id
_entity_poly.type
_entity_poly.pdbx_seq_one_letter_code
_entity_poly.pdbx_strand_id
1 'polypeptide(L)'
;MTKKLLLPLCIAVGLSACGGGGSSTSSSPAVQDKGNYLAVTPTIKQGVGVTLDWNQVRGADYYKLLRYRGTSLRLTSEEVASHLTGTSMKLDLDLVDMDAATADYELLACDRSNYCFVQSAKFRLKNLEQTVGRVKTHISRYDSDNVRFGKAVAWQQDYLVINTVDDSKGIAEIYSAQADGQYQVDKSLWQKTYLRTADAHTTRANQIVTAGRSFDDFFLAAATEPTESGKTEAFVHMAKAMDIQNNGQTERWLQGHTAPRGPVADSYGAALASSGEDGGMIVMGHPTKNTSGEVSFYNFKALHFPAAPDNAMKTIPAPSQFTIKRPDGLAVDAQFGASVAIAKDEVMVIGAPMDSLLKGTASEIAHGGAVYVYRKALSPRNYNEMWQLEATLSLPDGYTKENSGFGSSVVINKQANLILVGAPGIDRVLTYKYDEQRGFWSKIDDISPVKASAGQKFGSQLALSDKGFLAVSAPLAPWRGFGFHTSADTLERGGDLDGAVYIYRLNNYGNRDYVSEGAITGDSVSGVKEEFGASLKFKPGTNTLAVGAPGHPSDPELDWSDRSWPKAGAVYIF
;
A
#
# COMPACT_ATOMS: atom_id res chain seq x y z
N MET A 1 -7.74 -23.94 -70.35
CA MET A 1 -8.62 -22.76 -70.25
C MET A 1 -7.87 -21.70 -69.45
N THR A 2 -7.01 -20.88 -70.08
CA THR A 2 -7.29 -19.53 -70.67
C THR A 2 -7.69 -18.52 -69.60
N LYS A 3 -7.05 -17.36 -69.37
CA LYS A 3 -5.99 -16.55 -70.03
C LYS A 3 -5.55 -15.48 -68.99
N LYS A 4 -4.27 -15.13 -68.80
CA LYS A 4 -3.52 -14.01 -69.44
C LYS A 4 -4.20 -12.62 -69.21
N LEU A 5 -3.55 -11.51 -68.84
CA LEU A 5 -2.25 -10.99 -69.30
C LEU A 5 -1.88 -9.62 -68.64
N LEU A 6 -0.58 -9.42 -68.38
CA LEU A 6 0.31 -8.24 -68.60
C LEU A 6 0.26 -6.91 -67.82
N LEU A 7 1.44 -6.65 -67.22
CA LEU A 7 2.18 -5.41 -66.93
C LEU A 7 2.40 -4.48 -68.17
N PRO A 8 2.81 -3.20 -68.00
CA PRO A 8 4.24 -2.81 -67.85
C PRO A 8 4.46 -1.65 -66.84
N LEU A 9 5.46 -1.67 -65.95
CA LEU A 9 6.91 -1.38 -66.09
C LEU A 9 7.27 -0.06 -66.80
N CYS A 10 7.76 0.92 -66.04
CA CYS A 10 8.81 1.85 -66.44
C CYS A 10 9.65 2.25 -65.22
N ILE A 11 10.92 1.86 -65.26
CA ILE A 11 12.00 2.24 -64.35
C ILE A 11 12.66 3.49 -64.94
N ALA A 12 12.95 4.49 -64.11
CA ALA A 12 13.94 5.52 -64.44
C ALA A 12 14.86 5.74 -63.22
N VAL A 13 16.13 5.38 -63.44
CA VAL A 13 17.28 5.62 -62.57
C VAL A 13 17.85 7.00 -62.88
N GLY A 14 18.32 7.74 -61.87
CA GLY A 14 18.97 9.05 -62.04
C GLY A 14 19.81 9.50 -60.84
N LEU A 15 21.02 8.92 -60.76
CA LEU A 15 22.32 9.50 -60.37
C LEU A 15 22.49 10.54 -59.23
N SER A 16 23.45 10.20 -58.36
CA SER A 16 24.25 11.02 -57.43
C SER A 16 25.27 11.94 -58.12
N ALA A 17 25.60 13.11 -57.53
CA ALA A 17 26.92 13.44 -56.94
C ALA A 17 27.24 14.96 -56.85
N CYS A 18 27.76 15.34 -55.68
CA CYS A 18 28.77 16.35 -55.30
C CYS A 18 28.79 17.80 -55.83
N GLY A 19 28.89 18.75 -54.88
CA GLY A 19 29.44 20.09 -55.07
C GLY A 19 29.26 20.97 -53.83
N GLY A 20 30.37 21.34 -53.16
CA GLY A 20 30.39 21.92 -51.81
C GLY A 20 30.39 23.45 -51.72
N GLY A 21 30.68 23.94 -50.51
CA GLY A 21 30.94 25.37 -50.22
C GLY A 21 30.39 25.78 -48.86
N GLY A 22 31.27 25.94 -47.87
CA GLY A 22 30.90 26.22 -46.49
C GLY A 22 30.38 27.64 -46.23
N SER A 23 29.69 27.79 -45.10
CA SER A 23 29.87 28.95 -44.22
C SER A 23 29.36 28.59 -42.83
N SER A 24 30.22 28.82 -41.85
CA SER A 24 29.92 28.81 -40.43
C SER A 24 28.80 29.80 -40.12
N THR A 25 27.68 29.32 -39.57
CA THR A 25 26.76 30.17 -38.81
C THR A 25 26.38 29.47 -37.51
N SER A 26 26.67 30.20 -36.45
CA SER A 26 26.29 30.02 -35.05
C SER A 26 24.93 29.33 -34.85
N SER A 27 24.93 28.26 -34.07
CA SER A 27 23.75 27.71 -33.42
C SER A 27 23.17 28.73 -32.43
N SER A 28 22.19 29.51 -32.88
CA SER A 28 21.24 30.16 -31.98
C SER A 28 20.21 29.14 -31.51
N PRO A 29 19.70 29.25 -30.27
CA PRO A 29 18.66 28.35 -29.78
C PRO A 29 17.41 28.52 -30.65
N ALA A 30 16.74 27.41 -30.96
CA ALA A 30 15.52 27.40 -31.74
C ALA A 30 14.50 28.37 -31.14
N VAL A 31 14.20 29.44 -31.88
CA VAL A 31 13.08 30.34 -31.58
C VAL A 31 11.82 29.50 -31.76
N GLN A 32 11.19 29.10 -30.65
CA GLN A 32 9.84 28.55 -30.71
C GLN A 32 8.90 29.68 -31.18
N ASP A 33 8.41 29.56 -32.41
CA ASP A 33 7.48 30.52 -32.97
C ASP A 33 6.22 30.60 -32.10
N LYS A 34 5.92 31.81 -31.59
CA LYS A 34 4.74 32.01 -30.74
C LYS A 34 3.49 31.99 -31.59
N GLY A 35 2.59 31.04 -31.31
CA GLY A 35 1.31 30.90 -32.02
C GLY A 35 0.21 31.79 -31.44
N ASN A 36 -0.88 31.93 -32.21
CA ASN A 36 -2.14 32.55 -31.77
C ASN A 36 -3.17 31.51 -31.26
N TYR A 37 -2.78 30.24 -31.22
CA TYR A 37 -3.60 29.13 -30.75
C TYR A 37 -2.85 28.37 -29.65
N LEU A 38 -3.59 27.60 -28.85
CA LEU A 38 -3.04 26.78 -27.79
C LEU A 38 -3.35 25.30 -28.04
N ALA A 39 -2.32 24.51 -28.29
CA ALA A 39 -2.38 23.06 -28.45
C ALA A 39 -1.66 22.40 -27.28
N VAL A 40 -2.34 21.43 -26.66
CA VAL A 40 -1.82 20.67 -25.52
C VAL A 40 -1.60 19.23 -25.94
N THR A 41 -0.43 18.70 -25.60
CA THR A 41 -0.05 17.31 -25.85
C THR A 41 0.15 16.63 -24.49
N PRO A 42 -0.82 15.83 -24.03
CA PRO A 42 -0.62 14.99 -22.86
C PRO A 42 0.28 13.81 -23.20
N THR A 43 1.36 13.66 -22.43
CA THR A 43 2.28 12.51 -22.48
C THR A 43 2.18 11.74 -21.18
N ILE A 44 1.78 10.48 -21.25
CA ILE A 44 1.80 9.59 -20.10
C ILE A 44 3.10 8.79 -20.13
N LYS A 45 3.85 8.86 -19.04
CA LYS A 45 5.02 8.01 -18.82
C LYS A 45 4.66 6.98 -17.78
N GLN A 46 4.89 5.71 -18.14
CA GLN A 46 4.61 4.58 -17.26
C GLN A 46 5.25 4.83 -15.89
N GLY A 47 4.54 4.65 -14.78
CA GLY A 47 5.05 4.85 -13.41
C GLY A 47 5.49 6.27 -12.98
N VAL A 48 5.69 7.23 -13.90
CA VAL A 48 6.23 8.57 -13.58
C VAL A 48 5.12 9.61 -13.38
N GLY A 49 4.00 9.45 -14.07
CA GLY A 49 2.86 10.37 -14.07
C GLY A 49 2.58 10.97 -15.45
N VAL A 50 1.82 12.08 -15.47
CA VAL A 50 1.39 12.75 -16.71
C VAL A 50 2.19 14.03 -16.90
N THR A 51 2.74 14.24 -18.09
CA THR A 51 3.33 15.52 -18.50
C THR A 51 2.41 16.16 -19.52
N LEU A 52 2.08 17.43 -19.33
CA LEU A 52 1.35 18.23 -20.30
C LEU A 52 2.34 19.19 -20.93
N ASP A 53 2.54 19.09 -22.24
CA ASP A 53 3.36 20.02 -23.01
C ASP A 53 2.46 20.85 -23.93
N TRP A 54 2.76 22.14 -24.10
CA TRP A 54 2.01 23.02 -24.99
C TRP A 54 2.91 24.01 -25.72
N ASN A 55 2.40 24.65 -26.77
CA ASN A 55 3.13 25.68 -27.49
C ASN A 55 3.05 27.04 -26.76
N GLN A 56 4.11 27.85 -26.87
CA GLN A 56 4.07 29.21 -26.34
C GLN A 56 3.05 30.07 -27.13
N VAL A 57 2.25 30.86 -26.41
CA VAL A 57 1.22 31.74 -26.98
C VAL A 57 1.70 33.20 -26.90
N ARG A 58 1.52 33.95 -27.99
CA ARG A 58 1.91 35.35 -28.02
C ARG A 58 1.05 36.17 -27.06
N GLY A 59 1.69 36.98 -26.22
CA GLY A 59 1.02 37.83 -25.22
C GLY A 59 0.63 37.12 -23.92
N ALA A 60 0.90 35.82 -23.80
CA ALA A 60 0.64 35.09 -22.57
C ALA A 60 1.78 35.32 -21.58
N ASP A 61 1.44 35.72 -20.36
CA ASP A 61 2.37 35.82 -19.24
C ASP A 61 2.38 34.53 -18.41
N TYR A 62 1.25 33.81 -18.36
CA TYR A 62 1.14 32.51 -17.70
C TYR A 62 -0.04 31.69 -18.25
N TYR A 63 -0.14 30.45 -17.78
CA TYR A 63 -1.22 29.53 -18.11
C TYR A 63 -1.99 29.03 -16.88
N LYS A 64 -3.25 28.65 -17.10
CA LYS A 64 -4.12 27.99 -16.11
C LYS A 64 -4.64 26.68 -16.66
N LEU A 65 -4.61 25.64 -15.86
CA LEU A 65 -5.23 24.36 -16.19
C LEU A 65 -6.56 24.25 -15.44
N LEU A 66 -7.64 24.14 -16.20
CA LEU A 66 -8.97 23.84 -15.68
C LEU A 66 -9.30 22.36 -15.88
N ARG A 67 -10.02 21.79 -14.92
CA ARG A 67 -10.62 20.47 -15.00
C ARG A 67 -12.13 20.59 -14.85
N TYR A 68 -12.86 19.90 -15.71
CA TYR A 68 -14.31 19.83 -15.69
C TYR A 68 -14.75 18.44 -15.24
N ARG A 69 -15.46 18.38 -14.10
CA ARG A 69 -16.04 17.14 -13.56
C ARG A 69 -17.54 17.11 -13.81
N GLY A 70 -18.01 16.01 -14.39
CA GLY A 70 -19.44 15.73 -14.51
C GLY A 70 -19.95 15.12 -13.21
N THR A 71 -20.73 15.88 -12.43
CA THR A 71 -21.54 15.27 -11.36
C THR A 71 -22.95 14.99 -11.87
N SER A 72 -23.70 14.13 -11.18
CA SER A 72 -25.11 13.82 -11.52
C SER A 72 -26.04 15.04 -11.51
N LEU A 73 -25.59 16.20 -10.99
CA LEU A 73 -26.41 17.40 -10.82
C LEU A 73 -25.85 18.63 -11.56
N ARG A 74 -24.52 18.80 -11.72
CA ARG A 74 -23.88 19.92 -12.45
C ARG A 74 -22.47 19.59 -12.97
N LEU A 75 -22.07 20.24 -14.07
CA LEU A 75 -20.65 20.35 -14.45
C LEU A 75 -19.98 21.36 -13.50
N THR A 76 -18.95 20.93 -12.79
CA THR A 76 -18.13 21.81 -11.95
C THR A 76 -16.76 21.97 -12.59
N SER A 77 -16.29 23.20 -12.71
CA SER A 77 -14.93 23.53 -13.17
C SER A 77 -14.06 23.82 -11.96
N GLU A 78 -12.88 23.21 -11.92
CA GLU A 78 -11.86 23.37 -10.89
C GLU A 78 -10.57 23.89 -11.52
N GLU A 79 -9.90 24.84 -10.87
CA GLU A 79 -8.55 25.28 -11.25
C GLU A 79 -7.54 24.29 -10.65
N VAL A 80 -6.96 23.43 -11.49
CA VAL A 80 -5.99 22.41 -11.08
C VAL A 80 -4.60 23.01 -10.89
N ALA A 81 -4.26 23.98 -11.72
CA ALA A 81 -3.03 24.75 -11.61
C ALA A 81 -3.22 26.15 -12.19
N SER A 82 -2.53 27.12 -11.61
CA SER A 82 -2.47 28.48 -12.13
C SER A 82 -1.08 29.07 -12.08
N HIS A 83 -0.91 30.18 -12.79
CA HIS A 83 0.36 30.91 -12.86
C HIS A 83 1.51 30.04 -13.40
N LEU A 84 1.22 29.13 -14.32
CA LEU A 84 2.21 28.30 -14.99
C LEU A 84 3.01 29.20 -15.96
N THR A 85 4.29 29.46 -15.69
CA THR A 85 5.12 30.37 -16.49
C THR A 85 5.91 29.66 -17.61
N GLY A 86 5.81 28.34 -17.68
CA GLY A 86 6.46 27.50 -18.70
C GLY A 86 5.51 27.02 -19.80
N THR A 87 6.01 26.12 -20.62
CA THR A 87 5.26 25.43 -21.70
C THR A 87 5.15 23.93 -21.45
N SER A 88 5.42 23.51 -20.23
CA SER A 88 5.35 22.12 -19.78
C SER A 88 5.01 22.12 -18.30
N MET A 89 4.20 21.15 -17.87
CA MET A 89 4.00 20.85 -16.46
C MET A 89 3.91 19.35 -16.24
N LYS A 90 4.40 18.91 -15.08
CA LYS A 90 4.03 17.60 -14.55
C LYS A 90 2.68 17.74 -13.86
N LEU A 91 1.70 16.97 -14.32
CA LEU A 91 0.42 16.81 -13.66
C LEU A 91 0.54 15.63 -12.70
N ASP A 92 0.59 15.93 -11.41
CA ASP A 92 0.55 14.91 -10.36
C ASP A 92 -0.90 14.45 -10.19
N LEU A 93 -1.17 13.22 -10.61
CA LEU A 93 -2.44 12.56 -10.40
C LEU A 93 -2.36 11.80 -9.08
N ASP A 94 -3.20 12.22 -8.15
CA ASP A 94 -3.30 11.57 -6.86
C ASP A 94 -4.27 10.38 -6.96
N LEU A 95 -4.12 9.38 -6.09
CA LEU A 95 -5.02 8.22 -5.94
C LEU A 95 -6.50 8.62 -5.76
N VAL A 96 -6.72 9.87 -5.38
CA VAL A 96 -8.00 10.50 -5.05
C VAL A 96 -8.50 11.45 -6.13
N ASP A 97 -7.88 11.36 -7.29
CA ASP A 97 -8.28 12.01 -8.52
C ASP A 97 -8.62 10.96 -9.57
N MET A 98 -9.27 9.87 -9.15
CA MET A 98 -9.71 8.80 -10.06
C MET A 98 -10.63 9.33 -11.17
N ASP A 99 -11.36 10.43 -10.92
CA ASP A 99 -12.15 11.14 -11.93
C ASP A 99 -11.30 11.89 -12.96
N ALA A 100 -10.00 12.12 -12.71
CA ALA A 100 -9.07 12.67 -13.70
C ALA A 100 -9.05 11.86 -15.00
N ALA A 101 -9.30 10.55 -14.92
CA ALA A 101 -9.38 9.66 -16.07
C ALA A 101 -10.53 10.03 -17.01
N THR A 102 -11.62 10.54 -16.45
CA THR A 102 -12.87 10.78 -17.17
C THR A 102 -13.19 12.26 -17.34
N ALA A 103 -12.46 13.13 -16.63
CA ALA A 103 -12.61 14.57 -16.69
C ALA A 103 -12.10 15.17 -18.01
N ASP A 104 -12.76 16.24 -18.45
CA ASP A 104 -12.27 17.08 -19.52
C ASP A 104 -11.33 18.16 -18.94
N TYR A 105 -10.16 18.33 -19.54
CA TYR A 105 -9.19 19.36 -19.21
C TYR A 105 -9.16 20.44 -20.27
N GLU A 106 -8.83 21.66 -19.84
CA GLU A 106 -8.67 22.81 -20.72
C GLU A 106 -7.55 23.70 -20.19
N LEU A 107 -6.62 24.08 -21.06
CA LEU A 107 -5.55 25.00 -20.72
C LEU A 107 -5.91 26.39 -21.24
N LEU A 108 -5.72 27.42 -20.41
CA LEU A 108 -5.97 28.82 -20.73
C LEU A 108 -4.65 29.58 -20.74
N ALA A 109 -4.45 30.45 -21.73
CA ALA A 109 -3.35 31.40 -21.78
C ALA A 109 -3.83 32.77 -21.31
N CYS A 110 -3.15 33.34 -20.31
CA CYS A 110 -3.58 34.54 -19.62
C CYS A 110 -2.46 35.60 -19.55
N ASP A 111 -2.84 36.86 -19.49
CA ASP A 111 -1.93 37.99 -19.29
C ASP A 111 -1.80 38.39 -17.80
N ARG A 112 -0.92 39.33 -17.48
CA ARG A 112 -0.72 39.82 -16.09
C ARG A 112 -1.96 40.43 -15.44
N SER A 113 -2.98 40.80 -16.22
CA SER A 113 -4.25 41.34 -15.70
C SER A 113 -5.24 40.23 -15.32
N ASN A 114 -4.84 38.96 -15.44
CA ASN A 114 -5.66 37.77 -15.22
C ASN A 114 -6.78 37.60 -16.25
N TYR A 115 -6.63 38.25 -17.41
CA TYR A 115 -7.50 38.04 -18.57
C TYR A 115 -6.95 36.89 -19.42
N CYS A 116 -7.77 35.85 -19.61
CA CYS A 116 -7.41 34.68 -20.41
C CYS A 116 -8.02 34.80 -21.82
N PHE A 117 -7.18 34.87 -22.84
CA PHE A 117 -7.56 35.29 -24.19
C PHE A 117 -7.39 34.19 -25.25
N VAL A 118 -6.76 33.07 -24.91
CA VAL A 118 -6.72 31.84 -25.75
C VAL A 118 -6.98 30.64 -24.85
N GLN A 119 -7.79 29.69 -25.36
CA GLN A 119 -8.08 28.41 -24.70
C GLN A 119 -7.72 27.25 -25.63
N SER A 120 -7.30 26.12 -25.06
CA SER A 120 -7.11 24.89 -25.81
C SER A 120 -8.45 24.25 -26.16
N ALA A 121 -8.45 23.31 -27.11
CA ALA A 121 -9.54 22.35 -27.17
C ALA A 121 -9.59 21.55 -25.86
N LYS A 122 -10.78 21.14 -25.43
CA LYS A 122 -10.92 20.22 -24.30
C LYS A 122 -10.29 18.87 -24.63
N PHE A 123 -9.55 18.30 -23.70
CA PHE A 123 -8.88 17.02 -23.87
C PHE A 123 -9.06 16.14 -22.64
N ARG A 124 -9.00 14.82 -22.84
CA ARG A 124 -9.01 13.83 -21.77
C ARG A 124 -7.67 13.15 -21.67
N LEU A 125 -7.29 12.76 -20.47
CA LEU A 125 -6.16 11.88 -20.25
C LEU A 125 -6.60 10.46 -20.62
N LYS A 126 -5.84 9.80 -21.49
CA LYS A 126 -6.09 8.42 -21.93
C LYS A 126 -4.96 7.54 -21.43
N ASN A 127 -5.26 6.28 -21.10
CA ASN A 127 -4.29 5.29 -20.63
C ASN A 127 -3.67 5.62 -19.26
N LEU A 128 -4.44 6.23 -18.35
CA LEU A 128 -3.96 6.58 -17.00
C LEU A 128 -3.49 5.36 -16.21
N GLU A 129 -4.00 4.18 -16.52
CA GLU A 129 -3.59 2.93 -15.92
C GLU A 129 -2.09 2.63 -16.13
N GLN A 130 -1.44 3.24 -17.14
CA GLN A 130 0.01 3.16 -17.32
C GLN A 130 0.78 3.89 -16.21
N THR A 131 0.16 4.87 -15.53
CA THR A 131 0.80 5.57 -14.40
C THR A 131 0.95 4.69 -13.17
N VAL A 132 0.21 3.59 -13.08
CA VAL A 132 0.32 2.64 -11.97
C VAL A 132 1.69 1.97 -12.02
N GLY A 133 2.48 2.16 -10.96
CA GLY A 133 3.72 1.44 -10.78
C GLY A 133 3.43 -0.04 -10.57
N ARG A 134 4.21 -0.92 -11.18
CA ARG A 134 4.01 -2.36 -11.01
C ARG A 134 5.31 -3.05 -10.67
N VAL A 135 5.27 -3.96 -9.72
CA VAL A 135 6.44 -4.67 -9.19
C VAL A 135 6.16 -6.16 -9.23
N LYS A 136 7.12 -6.92 -9.73
CA LYS A 136 7.10 -8.39 -9.71
C LYS A 136 8.34 -8.93 -9.02
N THR A 137 8.25 -10.22 -8.68
CA THR A 137 9.41 -11.01 -8.28
C THR A 137 10.48 -11.02 -9.38
N HIS A 138 11.75 -11.08 -8.98
CA HIS A 138 12.90 -11.15 -9.88
C HIS A 138 13.53 -12.57 -9.94
N ILE A 139 12.86 -13.56 -9.34
CA ILE A 139 13.35 -14.94 -9.20
C ILE A 139 13.22 -15.71 -10.52
N SER A 140 14.13 -16.64 -10.80
CA SER A 140 14.09 -17.51 -12.00
C SER A 140 13.25 -18.79 -11.80
N ARG A 141 12.74 -19.37 -12.89
CA ARG A 141 11.72 -20.45 -12.94
C ARG A 141 11.99 -21.73 -12.15
N TYR A 142 13.18 -21.90 -11.61
CA TYR A 142 13.58 -23.13 -10.95
C TYR A 142 13.10 -23.25 -9.48
N ASP A 143 12.57 -22.18 -8.86
CA ASP A 143 12.46 -22.14 -7.39
C ASP A 143 11.05 -22.30 -6.75
N SER A 144 9.89 -22.11 -7.41
CA SER A 144 8.57 -22.70 -7.01
C SER A 144 7.36 -22.19 -7.81
N ASP A 145 6.31 -23.02 -7.96
CA ASP A 145 4.99 -22.67 -8.54
C ASP A 145 4.06 -21.88 -7.59
N ASN A 146 4.55 -21.37 -6.47
CA ASN A 146 3.71 -20.73 -5.44
C ASN A 146 4.42 -19.57 -4.76
N VAL A 147 5.14 -18.74 -5.50
CA VAL A 147 5.95 -17.62 -5.01
C VAL A 147 5.15 -16.72 -4.04
N ARG A 148 3.93 -16.28 -4.41
CA ARG A 148 3.09 -15.39 -3.58
C ARG A 148 3.78 -14.06 -3.23
N PHE A 149 4.50 -13.48 -4.17
CA PHE A 149 5.08 -12.15 -4.05
C PHE A 149 4.01 -11.08 -3.80
N GLY A 150 4.30 -10.09 -2.95
CA GLY A 150 3.31 -9.09 -2.55
C GLY A 150 2.32 -9.55 -1.48
N LYS A 151 2.51 -10.74 -0.89
CA LYS A 151 1.72 -11.20 0.27
C LYS A 151 1.90 -10.27 1.47
N ALA A 152 3.09 -9.69 1.65
CA ALA A 152 3.36 -8.68 2.64
C ALA A 152 4.09 -7.49 2.01
N VAL A 153 3.59 -6.28 2.30
CA VAL A 153 4.19 -5.02 1.84
C VAL A 153 4.30 -4.03 3.00
N ALA A 154 5.40 -3.29 3.05
CA ALA A 154 5.63 -2.20 3.98
C ALA A 154 6.41 -1.09 3.29
N TRP A 155 6.44 0.09 3.91
CA TRP A 155 7.23 1.23 3.45
C TRP A 155 8.28 1.58 4.50
N GLN A 156 9.50 1.84 4.07
CA GLN A 156 10.51 2.52 4.86
C GLN A 156 10.92 3.78 4.10
N GLN A 157 10.45 4.94 4.56
CA GLN A 157 10.61 6.20 3.84
C GLN A 157 10.14 6.06 2.37
N ASP A 158 11.04 6.26 1.42
CA ASP A 158 10.78 6.16 -0.03
C ASP A 158 10.89 4.75 -0.61
N TYR A 159 11.27 3.77 0.20
CA TYR A 159 11.53 2.41 -0.25
C TYR A 159 10.38 1.48 0.08
N LEU A 160 10.03 0.66 -0.90
CA LEU A 160 9.03 -0.38 -0.76
C LEU A 160 9.71 -1.67 -0.30
N VAL A 161 9.22 -2.24 0.79
CA VAL A 161 9.72 -3.51 1.35
C VAL A 161 8.67 -4.58 1.09
N ILE A 162 9.07 -5.66 0.42
CA ILE A 162 8.16 -6.74 -0.01
C ILE A 162 8.71 -8.07 0.46
N ASN A 163 7.86 -9.04 0.78
CA ASN A 163 8.30 -10.40 1.08
C ASN A 163 9.16 -10.97 -0.06
N THR A 164 10.31 -11.55 0.29
CA THR A 164 11.09 -12.34 -0.68
C THR A 164 10.62 -13.78 -0.69
N VAL A 165 11.13 -14.49 -1.68
CA VAL A 165 10.57 -15.71 -2.21
C VAL A 165 11.64 -16.71 -2.65
N ASP A 166 12.91 -16.36 -2.43
CA ASP A 166 14.07 -17.22 -2.68
C ASP A 166 14.56 -17.80 -1.36
N ASP A 167 14.46 -19.12 -1.25
CA ASP A 167 14.81 -19.91 -0.06
C ASP A 167 16.29 -19.77 0.34
N SER A 168 17.13 -19.22 -0.55
CA SER A 168 18.54 -18.93 -0.31
C SER A 168 18.87 -17.46 -0.03
N LYS A 169 17.92 -16.52 -0.17
CA LYS A 169 18.21 -15.08 -0.26
C LYS A 169 17.50 -14.13 0.73
N GLY A 170 16.73 -14.62 1.71
CA GLY A 170 16.35 -13.84 2.90
C GLY A 170 14.85 -13.81 3.17
N ILE A 171 14.34 -12.73 3.79
CA ILE A 171 12.91 -12.63 4.23
C ILE A 171 12.14 -11.52 3.52
N ALA A 172 12.84 -10.46 3.10
CA ALA A 172 12.26 -9.34 2.39
C ALA A 172 13.26 -8.73 1.41
N GLU A 173 12.73 -8.12 0.36
CA GLU A 173 13.45 -7.33 -0.63
C GLU A 173 13.07 -5.85 -0.54
N ILE A 174 14.02 -5.00 -0.88
CA ILE A 174 13.86 -3.54 -0.83
C ILE A 174 13.90 -3.02 -2.26
N TYR A 175 12.89 -2.24 -2.61
CA TYR A 175 12.70 -1.66 -3.92
C TYR A 175 12.72 -0.15 -3.85
N SER A 176 13.34 0.49 -4.83
CA SER A 176 13.36 1.93 -5.01
C SER A 176 12.76 2.33 -6.34
N ALA A 177 12.07 3.46 -6.35
CA ALA A 177 11.54 4.07 -7.56
C ALA A 177 12.69 4.51 -8.47
N GLN A 178 12.60 4.14 -9.75
CA GLN A 178 13.55 4.53 -10.78
C GLN A 178 13.05 5.80 -11.49
N ALA A 179 13.90 6.37 -12.37
CA ALA A 179 13.55 7.58 -13.14
C ALA A 179 12.36 7.37 -14.09
N ASP A 180 12.11 6.12 -14.50
CA ASP A 180 10.94 5.69 -15.27
C ASP A 180 9.75 5.31 -14.38
N GLY A 181 9.82 5.60 -13.06
CA GLY A 181 8.75 5.37 -12.11
C GLY A 181 8.42 3.90 -11.84
N GLN A 182 9.12 2.96 -12.47
CA GLN A 182 9.09 1.56 -12.08
C GLN A 182 9.90 1.38 -10.80
N TYR A 183 9.60 0.33 -10.05
CA TYR A 183 10.35 -0.02 -8.86
C TYR A 183 11.25 -1.20 -9.18
N GLN A 184 12.53 -1.05 -8.86
CA GLN A 184 13.51 -2.11 -9.02
C GLN A 184 14.16 -2.43 -7.68
N VAL A 185 14.64 -3.67 -7.55
CA VAL A 185 15.38 -4.10 -6.37
C VAL A 185 16.61 -3.20 -6.20
N ASP A 186 16.69 -2.52 -5.06
CA ASP A 186 17.85 -1.72 -4.72
C ASP A 186 18.97 -2.66 -4.25
N LYS A 187 19.82 -3.08 -5.19
CA LYS A 187 20.91 -4.02 -4.90
C LYS A 187 21.89 -3.49 -3.85
N SER A 188 22.05 -2.17 -3.76
CA SER A 188 22.98 -1.53 -2.81
C SER A 188 22.48 -1.63 -1.38
N LEU A 189 21.17 -1.46 -1.16
CA LEU A 189 20.54 -1.66 0.14
C LEU A 189 20.30 -3.14 0.42
N TRP A 190 19.90 -3.92 -0.58
CA TRP A 190 19.69 -5.36 -0.47
C TRP A 190 20.92 -6.08 0.06
N GLN A 191 22.13 -5.71 -0.39
CA GLN A 191 23.38 -6.24 0.16
C GLN A 191 23.63 -5.82 1.62
N LYS A 192 23.22 -4.60 2.01
CA LYS A 192 23.34 -4.08 3.38
C LYS A 192 22.31 -4.70 4.34
N THR A 193 21.12 -5.02 3.85
CA THR A 193 19.99 -5.54 4.63
C THR A 193 19.79 -7.04 4.44
N TYR A 194 20.82 -7.74 3.95
CA TYR A 194 20.74 -9.17 3.63
C TYR A 194 20.56 -10.01 4.91
N LEU A 195 19.31 -10.34 5.20
CA LEU A 195 18.91 -11.11 6.37
C LEU A 195 18.80 -12.59 6.01
N ARG A 196 19.90 -13.34 6.17
CA ARG A 196 19.83 -14.81 6.18
C ARG A 196 19.24 -15.28 7.49
N THR A 197 18.19 -16.08 7.42
CA THR A 197 17.83 -16.98 8.51
C THR A 197 18.97 -17.98 8.72
N ALA A 198 19.28 -18.32 9.97
CA ALA A 198 20.27 -19.36 10.27
C ALA A 198 19.77 -20.75 9.84
N ASP A 199 18.45 -20.91 9.72
CA ASP A 199 17.79 -22.11 9.25
C ASP A 199 17.45 -21.95 7.76
N ALA A 200 18.02 -22.83 6.93
CA ALA A 200 17.85 -22.89 5.47
C ALA A 200 16.45 -23.37 5.03
N HIS A 201 15.42 -23.10 5.84
CA HIS A 201 14.04 -23.38 5.50
C HIS A 201 13.47 -22.19 4.74
N THR A 202 12.80 -22.53 3.63
CA THR A 202 11.79 -21.77 2.89
C THR A 202 10.91 -20.90 3.80
N THR A 203 11.38 -19.73 4.19
CA THR A 203 10.68 -18.83 5.11
C THR A 203 10.07 -17.69 4.31
N ARG A 204 8.74 -17.70 4.21
CA ARG A 204 8.00 -16.69 3.45
C ARG A 204 7.30 -15.73 4.39
N ALA A 205 7.61 -14.45 4.27
CA ALA A 205 6.97 -13.43 5.10
C ALA A 205 5.51 -13.19 4.67
N ASN A 206 4.59 -13.40 5.61
CA ASN A 206 3.16 -13.15 5.45
C ASN A 206 2.72 -11.80 6.03
N GLN A 207 3.53 -11.22 6.91
CA GLN A 207 3.39 -9.85 7.41
C GLN A 207 4.78 -9.22 7.49
N ILE A 208 4.89 -7.93 7.20
CA ILE A 208 6.11 -7.14 7.35
C ILE A 208 5.73 -5.79 7.95
N VAL A 209 6.50 -5.34 8.94
CA VAL A 209 6.46 -3.96 9.41
C VAL A 209 7.87 -3.41 9.55
N THR A 210 7.93 -2.09 9.44
CA THR A 210 9.14 -1.30 9.47
C THR A 210 9.03 -0.25 10.58
N ALA A 211 10.13 0.08 11.24
CA ALA A 211 10.20 1.17 12.19
C ALA A 211 11.56 1.87 12.13
N GLY A 212 11.62 3.08 12.67
CA GLY A 212 12.82 3.91 12.65
C GLY A 212 12.85 4.94 11.53
N ARG A 213 13.69 5.96 11.71
CA ARG A 213 13.70 7.19 10.88
C ARG A 213 14.58 7.11 9.65
N SER A 214 15.53 6.18 9.60
CA SER A 214 16.49 6.01 8.51
C SER A 214 16.89 4.54 8.38
N PHE A 215 17.56 4.15 7.29
CA PHE A 215 18.15 2.81 7.16
C PHE A 215 19.25 2.52 8.18
N ASP A 216 19.89 3.57 8.70
CA ASP A 216 20.91 3.47 9.74
C ASP A 216 20.32 3.20 11.13
N ASP A 217 19.01 3.37 11.32
CA ASP A 217 18.26 3.11 12.56
C ASP A 217 16.95 2.36 12.27
N PHE A 218 17.00 1.45 11.29
CA PHE A 218 15.86 0.70 10.81
C PHE A 218 15.58 -0.53 11.67
N PHE A 219 14.30 -0.90 11.77
CA PHE A 219 13.85 -2.13 12.39
C PHE A 219 12.87 -2.80 11.45
N LEU A 220 13.19 -4.02 11.04
CA LEU A 220 12.26 -4.88 10.31
C LEU A 220 11.63 -5.86 11.32
N ALA A 221 10.38 -6.21 11.09
CA ALA A 221 9.80 -7.40 11.68
C ALA A 221 9.01 -8.11 10.60
N ALA A 222 9.15 -9.43 10.56
CA ALA A 222 8.44 -10.27 9.63
C ALA A 222 7.77 -11.43 10.38
N ALA A 223 6.68 -11.93 9.85
CA ALA A 223 6.08 -13.17 10.35
C ALA A 223 6.08 -14.17 9.21
N THR A 224 6.54 -15.39 9.45
CA THR A 224 6.74 -16.36 8.38
C THR A 224 5.95 -17.65 8.61
N GLU A 225 5.58 -18.32 7.53
CA GLU A 225 5.07 -19.68 7.56
C GLU A 225 6.14 -20.65 7.00
N PRO A 226 6.67 -21.59 7.80
CA PRO A 226 7.44 -22.73 7.30
C PRO A 226 6.65 -23.61 6.32
N THR A 227 7.25 -23.97 5.17
CA THR A 227 6.54 -24.70 4.10
C THR A 227 6.47 -26.22 4.26
N GLU A 228 7.27 -26.87 5.12
CA GLU A 228 7.42 -28.35 5.08
C GLU A 228 6.76 -29.13 6.22
N SER A 229 6.16 -28.49 7.22
CA SER A 229 5.50 -29.24 8.32
C SER A 229 4.26 -28.60 8.94
N GLY A 230 3.68 -27.58 8.30
CA GLY A 230 2.49 -26.87 8.82
C GLY A 230 2.74 -26.13 10.14
N LYS A 231 4.00 -25.92 10.51
CA LYS A 231 4.40 -25.10 11.66
C LYS A 231 4.41 -23.65 11.22
N THR A 232 3.81 -22.75 11.99
CA THR A 232 3.96 -21.30 11.77
C THR A 232 4.99 -20.79 12.77
N GLU A 233 6.07 -20.18 12.29
CA GLU A 233 7.10 -19.58 13.15
C GLU A 233 7.25 -18.11 12.75
N ALA A 234 6.92 -17.17 13.64
CA ALA A 234 7.29 -15.78 13.42
C ALA A 234 8.71 -15.50 13.90
N PHE A 235 9.45 -14.80 13.04
CA PHE A 235 10.80 -14.35 13.33
C PHE A 235 10.86 -12.83 13.33
N VAL A 236 11.12 -12.22 14.48
CA VAL A 236 11.37 -10.76 14.50
C VAL A 236 12.82 -10.51 14.12
N HIS A 237 13.03 -10.00 12.91
CA HIS A 237 14.34 -9.62 12.39
C HIS A 237 14.60 -8.14 12.52
N MET A 238 14.96 -7.66 13.71
CA MET A 238 15.42 -6.28 13.80
C MET A 238 16.81 -6.20 13.13
N ALA A 239 17.14 -5.11 12.43
CA ALA A 239 18.42 -5.02 11.71
C ALA A 239 18.83 -3.56 11.49
N LYS A 240 20.03 -3.19 11.96
CA LYS A 240 20.62 -1.87 11.75
C LYS A 240 21.68 -1.92 10.64
N ALA A 241 21.65 -1.03 9.64
CA ALA A 241 22.72 -0.92 8.65
C ALA A 241 23.90 -0.10 9.23
N MET A 242 25.15 -0.54 9.01
CA MET A 242 26.35 0.25 9.31
C MET A 242 27.21 0.48 8.06
N ASP A 243 28.00 1.56 8.08
CA ASP A 243 28.90 2.00 7.00
C ASP A 243 30.10 1.03 6.81
N ILE A 244 30.64 1.02 5.60
CA ILE A 244 31.44 -0.01 4.93
C ILE A 244 32.93 0.02 5.35
N GLN A 245 33.26 0.61 6.50
CA GLN A 245 34.67 0.76 6.90
C GLN A 245 35.35 -0.54 7.37
N ASN A 246 34.66 -1.70 7.33
CA ASN A 246 35.21 -2.99 7.72
C ASN A 246 35.22 -4.03 6.56
N ASN A 247 36.05 -3.78 5.53
CA ASN A 247 36.35 -4.73 4.44
C ASN A 247 35.13 -5.42 3.77
N GLY A 248 34.01 -4.70 3.63
CA GLY A 248 32.83 -5.19 2.92
C GLY A 248 32.06 -6.33 3.60
N GLN A 249 32.31 -6.61 4.89
CA GLN A 249 31.43 -7.47 5.68
C GLN A 249 30.42 -6.64 6.46
N THR A 250 29.13 -6.93 6.27
CA THR A 250 28.06 -6.38 7.10
C THR A 250 28.25 -6.87 8.54
N GLU A 251 28.54 -5.97 9.47
CA GLU A 251 28.46 -6.29 10.89
C GLU A 251 26.99 -6.50 11.26
N ARG A 252 26.59 -7.78 11.32
CA ARG A 252 25.26 -8.22 11.70
C ARG A 252 25.04 -7.98 13.19
N TRP A 253 24.27 -6.96 13.53
CA TRP A 253 23.95 -6.64 14.93
C TRP A 253 22.66 -7.26 15.47
N LEU A 254 22.11 -8.30 14.83
CA LEU A 254 20.93 -8.94 15.38
C LEU A 254 20.83 -10.45 15.19
N GLN A 255 20.87 -11.11 16.33
CA GLN A 255 20.33 -12.44 16.58
C GLN A 255 18.84 -12.40 16.23
N GLY A 256 18.42 -13.19 15.23
CA GLY A 256 17.00 -13.42 14.98
C GLY A 256 16.38 -13.90 16.28
N HIS A 257 15.47 -13.11 16.85
CA HIS A 257 14.68 -13.58 17.98
C HIS A 257 13.60 -14.46 17.37
N THR A 258 13.90 -15.76 17.30
CA THR A 258 12.85 -16.76 17.19
C THR A 258 11.98 -16.59 18.43
N ALA A 259 10.69 -16.31 18.23
CA ALA A 259 9.76 -16.50 19.32
C ALA A 259 9.99 -17.91 19.91
N PRO A 260 9.90 -18.09 21.24
CA PRO A 260 10.09 -19.41 21.83
C PRO A 260 9.23 -20.42 21.08
N ARG A 261 9.84 -21.51 20.58
CA ARG A 261 9.15 -22.59 19.87
C ARG A 261 7.94 -23.03 20.71
N GLY A 262 6.75 -22.61 20.32
CA GLY A 262 5.50 -23.10 20.90
C GLY A 262 5.01 -24.36 20.18
N PRO A 263 3.92 -24.97 20.66
CA PRO A 263 3.23 -26.02 19.91
C PRO A 263 2.93 -25.57 18.47
N VAL A 264 2.94 -26.52 17.54
CA VAL A 264 2.70 -26.31 16.09
C VAL A 264 1.39 -25.56 15.78
N ALA A 265 0.42 -25.61 16.69
CA ALA A 265 -0.86 -24.93 16.56
C ALA A 265 -0.83 -23.43 16.88
N ASP A 266 0.24 -22.92 17.52
CA ASP A 266 0.37 -21.51 17.88
C ASP A 266 0.86 -20.69 16.67
N SER A 267 0.08 -19.69 16.28
CA SER A 267 0.33 -18.79 15.15
C SER A 267 1.16 -17.61 15.63
N TYR A 268 2.45 -17.83 15.82
CA TYR A 268 3.33 -16.75 16.25
C TYR A 268 3.36 -15.64 15.19
N GLY A 269 3.22 -14.39 15.64
CA GLY A 269 3.34 -13.19 14.84
C GLY A 269 2.40 -13.04 13.65
N ALA A 270 1.27 -13.73 13.61
CA ALA A 270 0.31 -13.62 12.51
C ALA A 270 -0.16 -12.19 12.20
N ALA A 271 -0.02 -11.26 13.15
CA ALA A 271 -0.19 -9.84 12.93
C ALA A 271 0.99 -9.03 13.49
N LEU A 272 1.37 -7.98 12.76
CA LEU A 272 2.45 -7.07 13.14
C LEU A 272 2.01 -5.61 13.06
N ALA A 273 2.46 -4.79 14.00
CA ALA A 273 2.33 -3.35 13.94
C ALA A 273 3.59 -2.66 14.45
N SER A 274 3.83 -1.47 13.92
CA SER A 274 4.92 -0.59 14.32
C SER A 274 4.32 0.76 14.68
N SER A 275 4.89 1.39 15.70
CA SER A 275 4.61 2.77 16.09
C SER A 275 5.08 3.82 15.08
N GLY A 276 5.65 3.39 13.95
CA GLY A 276 6.07 4.23 12.83
C GLY A 276 7.51 4.73 12.94
N GLU A 277 7.84 5.70 12.09
CA GLU A 277 9.21 6.26 11.96
C GLU A 277 9.72 6.90 13.26
N ASP A 278 8.83 7.53 14.03
CA ASP A 278 9.15 8.18 15.32
C ASP A 278 8.95 7.27 16.55
N GLY A 279 8.48 6.06 16.28
CA GLY A 279 8.02 5.12 17.28
C GLY A 279 9.13 4.21 17.79
N GLY A 280 8.98 3.69 19.00
CA GLY A 280 9.95 2.83 19.68
C GLY A 280 9.51 1.39 19.83
N MET A 281 8.41 1.00 19.19
CA MET A 281 7.71 -0.24 19.48
C MET A 281 7.32 -1.03 18.24
N ILE A 282 7.57 -2.34 18.33
CA ILE A 282 6.96 -3.36 17.46
C ILE A 282 5.99 -4.16 18.32
N VAL A 283 4.78 -4.32 17.83
CA VAL A 283 3.71 -5.12 18.43
C VAL A 283 3.48 -6.34 17.56
N MET A 284 3.28 -7.49 18.21
CA MET A 284 3.15 -8.77 17.57
C MET A 284 1.98 -9.54 18.18
N GLY A 285 1.05 -9.95 17.34
CA GLY A 285 -0.10 -10.77 17.73
C GLY A 285 0.12 -12.25 17.45
N HIS A 286 -0.38 -13.09 18.36
CA HIS A 286 -0.25 -14.55 18.35
C HIS A 286 -1.63 -15.19 18.52
N PRO A 287 -2.52 -15.13 17.52
CA PRO A 287 -3.96 -15.36 17.71
C PRO A 287 -4.33 -16.75 18.22
N THR A 288 -3.55 -17.79 17.97
CA THR A 288 -3.88 -19.15 18.47
C THR A 288 -3.06 -19.55 19.70
N LYS A 289 -2.13 -18.71 20.16
CA LYS A 289 -1.34 -18.98 21.36
C LYS A 289 -2.25 -19.05 22.58
N ASN A 290 -2.06 -20.08 23.42
CA ASN A 290 -2.92 -20.35 24.58
C ASN A 290 -4.41 -20.49 24.22
N THR A 291 -4.74 -21.01 23.03
CA THR A 291 -6.08 -21.18 22.43
C THR A 291 -6.79 -19.88 22.05
N SER A 292 -6.80 -18.88 22.94
CA SER A 292 -7.58 -17.64 22.77
C SER A 292 -6.79 -16.48 22.21
N GLY A 293 -5.47 -16.64 22.09
CA GLY A 293 -4.53 -15.64 21.58
C GLY A 293 -3.74 -14.89 22.65
N GLU A 294 -2.66 -14.24 22.22
CA GLU A 294 -1.77 -13.41 23.02
C GLU A 294 -1.19 -12.27 22.17
N VAL A 295 -0.79 -11.16 22.80
CA VAL A 295 -0.03 -10.10 22.14
C VAL A 295 1.25 -9.83 22.92
N SER A 296 2.37 -9.76 22.21
CA SER A 296 3.65 -9.33 22.74
C SER A 296 4.14 -8.05 22.08
N PHE A 297 5.00 -7.31 22.75
CA PHE A 297 5.64 -6.12 22.21
C PHE A 297 7.13 -6.09 22.54
N TYR A 298 7.87 -5.38 21.70
CA TYR A 298 9.29 -5.11 21.85
C TYR A 298 9.48 -3.61 21.92
N ASN A 299 10.22 -3.14 22.92
CA ASN A 299 10.64 -1.76 23.01
C ASN A 299 12.11 -1.66 22.59
N PHE A 300 12.37 -0.91 21.52
CA PHE A 300 13.71 -0.72 20.97
C PHE A 300 14.25 0.69 21.18
N LYS A 301 13.46 1.64 21.73
CA LYS A 301 13.97 2.98 22.15
C LYS A 301 15.06 2.90 23.22
N ALA A 302 15.05 1.83 24.02
CA ALA A 302 16.08 1.59 25.04
C ALA A 302 17.42 1.11 24.46
N LEU A 303 17.45 0.69 23.18
CA LEU A 303 18.68 0.29 22.49
C LEU A 303 19.48 1.55 22.15
N HIS A 304 20.28 2.02 23.11
CA HIS A 304 21.31 3.02 22.84
C HIS A 304 22.38 2.34 21.96
N PHE A 305 22.35 2.58 20.66
CA PHE A 305 23.44 2.17 19.78
C PHE A 305 24.59 3.15 20.01
N PRO A 306 25.72 2.73 20.62
CA PRO A 306 26.89 3.60 20.67
C PRO A 306 27.30 3.94 19.22
N ALA A 307 27.66 5.20 18.97
CA ALA A 307 28.43 5.54 17.77
C ALA A 307 29.68 4.64 17.81
N ALA A 308 29.85 3.80 16.78
CA ALA A 308 30.84 2.72 16.79
C ALA A 308 32.22 3.26 17.23
N PRO A 309 32.83 2.76 18.31
CA PRO A 309 34.26 2.92 18.49
C PRO A 309 34.96 1.89 17.62
N ASP A 310 35.99 2.31 16.89
CA ASP A 310 36.71 1.54 15.85
C ASP A 310 37.12 0.10 16.25
N ASN A 311 37.17 -0.25 17.55
CA ASN A 311 37.91 -1.44 18.00
C ASN A 311 37.22 -2.29 19.08
N ALA A 312 35.95 -2.09 19.43
CA ALA A 312 35.33 -2.89 20.49
C ALA A 312 33.84 -3.18 20.27
N MET A 313 33.55 -4.42 19.85
CA MET A 313 32.23 -5.03 19.89
C MET A 313 31.63 -4.92 21.31
N LYS A 314 30.57 -4.12 21.47
CA LYS A 314 29.70 -4.19 22.66
C LYS A 314 28.43 -4.96 22.28
N THR A 315 28.26 -6.15 22.85
CA THR A 315 27.03 -6.93 22.78
C THR A 315 25.83 -6.03 23.10
N ILE A 316 24.94 -5.82 22.12
CA ILE A 316 23.69 -5.12 22.36
C ILE A 316 22.77 -6.10 23.11
N PRO A 317 22.19 -5.71 24.26
CA PRO A 317 21.23 -6.55 24.95
C PRO A 317 20.07 -6.90 24.02
N ALA A 318 19.64 -8.16 23.99
CA ALA A 318 18.46 -8.55 23.23
C ALA A 318 17.27 -7.65 23.63
N PRO A 319 16.48 -7.15 22.66
CA PRO A 319 15.29 -6.36 22.97
C PRO A 319 14.38 -7.18 23.87
N SER A 320 13.98 -6.61 25.00
CA SER A 320 13.11 -7.32 25.94
C SER A 320 11.73 -7.50 25.32
N GLN A 321 11.31 -8.76 25.18
CA GLN A 321 9.95 -9.13 24.81
C GLN A 321 9.06 -9.04 26.04
N PHE A 322 7.93 -8.35 25.92
CA PHE A 322 6.92 -8.25 26.95
C PHE A 322 5.57 -8.72 26.42
N THR A 323 4.72 -9.23 27.30
CA THR A 323 3.37 -9.70 26.95
C THR A 323 2.31 -8.76 27.54
N ILE A 324 1.29 -8.45 26.75
CA ILE A 324 0.13 -7.69 27.21
C ILE A 324 -0.76 -8.58 28.08
N LYS A 325 -1.24 -8.06 29.22
CA LYS A 325 -2.25 -8.76 30.02
C LYS A 325 -3.52 -8.92 29.18
N ARG A 326 -3.95 -10.16 28.97
CA ARG A 326 -5.16 -10.48 28.22
C ARG A 326 -6.42 -9.96 28.95
N PRO A 327 -7.48 -9.59 28.22
CA PRO A 327 -8.79 -9.33 28.81
C PRO A 327 -9.34 -10.55 29.53
N ASP A 328 -10.09 -10.32 30.61
CA ASP A 328 -10.79 -11.39 31.31
C ASP A 328 -12.00 -11.84 30.48
N GLY A 329 -12.26 -13.15 30.44
CA GLY A 329 -13.43 -13.72 29.79
C GLY A 329 -13.37 -13.79 28.25
N LEU A 330 -12.20 -13.77 27.62
CA LEU A 330 -12.05 -14.13 26.20
C LEU A 330 -12.69 -15.51 25.91
N ALA A 331 -13.36 -15.65 24.77
CA ALA A 331 -13.75 -16.96 24.28
C ALA A 331 -12.50 -17.83 24.05
N VAL A 332 -12.66 -19.15 24.19
CA VAL A 332 -11.53 -20.10 24.10
C VAL A 332 -10.77 -19.94 22.79
N ASP A 333 -11.45 -19.61 21.71
CA ASP A 333 -10.93 -19.44 20.36
C ASP A 333 -10.97 -17.99 19.88
N ALA A 334 -11.01 -17.00 20.78
CA ALA A 334 -11.24 -15.58 20.45
C ALA A 334 -10.28 -14.97 19.41
N GLN A 335 -9.11 -15.58 19.20
CA GLN A 335 -8.05 -15.09 18.32
C GLN A 335 -7.56 -13.68 18.70
N PHE A 336 -7.38 -13.41 19.98
CA PHE A 336 -6.83 -12.16 20.49
C PHE A 336 -5.41 -11.93 19.93
N GLY A 337 -5.23 -10.83 19.20
CA GLY A 337 -4.01 -10.55 18.46
C GLY A 337 -4.05 -10.96 16.99
N ALA A 338 -5.21 -11.35 16.43
CA ALA A 338 -5.33 -11.61 14.99
C ALA A 338 -5.09 -10.36 14.14
N SER A 339 -5.30 -9.18 14.71
CA SER A 339 -4.90 -7.91 14.13
C SER A 339 -4.41 -6.99 15.25
N VAL A 340 -3.39 -6.18 14.95
CA VAL A 340 -2.81 -5.23 15.90
C VAL A 340 -2.53 -3.90 15.22
N ALA A 341 -2.68 -2.80 15.94
CA ALA A 341 -2.25 -1.47 15.53
C ALA A 341 -1.76 -0.67 16.74
N ILE A 342 -0.85 0.28 16.53
CA ILE A 342 -0.31 1.13 17.60
C ILE A 342 -0.09 2.55 17.08
N ALA A 343 -0.39 3.54 17.91
CA ALA A 343 -0.12 4.95 17.65
C ALA A 343 0.64 5.59 18.82
N LYS A 344 1.63 6.44 18.50
CA LYS A 344 2.40 7.28 19.44
C LYS A 344 3.12 6.55 20.58
N ASP A 345 3.32 5.23 20.49
CA ASP A 345 3.73 4.40 21.64
C ASP A 345 2.77 4.51 22.85
N GLU A 346 1.51 4.95 22.63
CA GLU A 346 0.57 5.31 23.70
C GLU A 346 -0.75 4.54 23.63
N VAL A 347 -1.25 4.25 22.43
CA VAL A 347 -2.51 3.54 22.23
C VAL A 347 -2.28 2.34 21.35
N MET A 348 -2.65 1.16 21.85
CA MET A 348 -2.60 -0.10 21.14
C MET A 348 -4.02 -0.62 20.92
N VAL A 349 -4.31 -1.09 19.73
CA VAL A 349 -5.61 -1.63 19.33
C VAL A 349 -5.40 -3.08 18.92
N ILE A 350 -6.15 -3.99 19.52
CA ILE A 350 -5.99 -5.43 19.34
C ILE A 350 -7.32 -6.03 18.92
N GLY A 351 -7.38 -6.66 17.76
CA GLY A 351 -8.54 -7.40 17.30
C GLY A 351 -8.60 -8.84 17.82
N ALA A 352 -9.81 -9.31 18.07
CA ALA A 352 -10.16 -10.67 18.45
C ALA A 352 -11.42 -11.08 17.65
N PRO A 353 -11.28 -11.38 16.34
CA PRO A 353 -12.41 -11.54 15.44
C PRO A 353 -13.31 -12.74 15.73
N MET A 354 -12.78 -13.73 16.45
CA MET A 354 -13.50 -14.95 16.83
C MET A 354 -14.10 -14.84 18.23
N ASP A 355 -13.95 -13.70 18.91
CA ASP A 355 -14.52 -13.55 20.23
C ASP A 355 -16.06 -13.55 20.18
N SER A 356 -16.70 -14.15 21.18
CA SER A 356 -18.17 -14.16 21.29
C SER A 356 -18.70 -12.84 21.85
N LEU A 357 -19.87 -12.41 21.39
CA LEU A 357 -20.62 -11.32 22.02
C LEU A 357 -21.64 -11.90 23.01
N LEU A 358 -21.97 -11.17 24.07
CA LEU A 358 -22.97 -11.58 25.08
C LEU A 358 -22.68 -12.97 25.70
N LYS A 359 -21.41 -13.24 26.00
CA LYS A 359 -20.89 -14.53 26.46
C LYS A 359 -21.63 -15.08 27.68
N GLY A 360 -21.91 -16.38 27.66
CA GLY A 360 -22.55 -17.07 28.80
C GLY A 360 -24.01 -16.68 29.03
N THR A 361 -24.62 -15.97 28.07
CA THR A 361 -26.06 -15.67 28.07
C THR A 361 -26.79 -16.55 27.07
N ALA A 362 -28.11 -16.66 27.19
CA ALA A 362 -28.94 -17.36 26.19
C ALA A 362 -28.95 -16.68 24.81
N SER A 363 -28.36 -15.49 24.69
CA SER A 363 -28.25 -14.69 23.47
C SER A 363 -26.79 -14.50 23.03
N GLU A 364 -25.91 -15.43 23.42
CA GLU A 364 -24.53 -15.43 22.95
C GLU A 364 -24.47 -15.49 21.42
N ILE A 365 -23.58 -14.67 20.83
CA ILE A 365 -23.37 -14.61 19.39
C ILE A 365 -21.93 -15.04 19.13
N ALA A 366 -21.78 -16.29 18.70
CA ALA A 366 -20.48 -16.88 18.43
C ALA A 366 -19.74 -16.12 17.32
N HIS A 367 -18.47 -15.84 17.53
CA HIS A 367 -17.59 -15.18 16.56
C HIS A 367 -18.15 -13.85 16.03
N GLY A 368 -18.86 -13.10 16.88
CA GLY A 368 -19.25 -11.72 16.56
C GLY A 368 -18.03 -10.80 16.45
N GLY A 369 -16.98 -11.10 17.20
CA GLY A 369 -15.71 -10.41 17.24
C GLY A 369 -15.68 -9.22 18.20
N ALA A 370 -14.50 -8.89 18.70
CA ALA A 370 -14.26 -7.77 19.59
C ALA A 370 -12.94 -7.06 19.25
N VAL A 371 -12.82 -5.81 19.69
CA VAL A 371 -11.56 -5.05 19.66
C VAL A 371 -11.26 -4.51 21.05
N TYR A 372 -10.02 -4.68 21.49
CA TYR A 372 -9.54 -4.24 22.78
C TYR A 372 -8.56 -3.08 22.60
N VAL A 373 -8.85 -1.96 23.25
CA VAL A 373 -8.02 -0.76 23.20
C VAL A 373 -7.27 -0.66 24.52
N TYR A 374 -5.95 -0.64 24.42
CA TYR A 374 -5.05 -0.44 25.55
C TYR A 374 -4.41 0.93 25.46
N ARG A 375 -4.33 1.60 26.61
CA ARG A 375 -3.58 2.84 26.76
C ARG A 375 -2.37 2.61 27.66
N LYS A 376 -1.26 3.24 27.31
CA LYS A 376 -0.06 3.22 28.12
C LYS A 376 -0.32 3.90 29.46
N ALA A 377 0.03 3.23 30.55
CA ALA A 377 -0.09 3.78 31.89
C ALA A 377 0.85 4.99 32.06
N LEU A 378 0.37 6.03 32.76
CA LEU A 378 1.16 7.24 33.04
C LEU A 378 2.34 6.99 33.98
N SER A 379 2.23 5.99 34.86
CA SER A 379 3.25 5.66 35.87
C SER A 379 3.26 4.16 36.16
N PRO A 380 3.71 3.32 35.20
CA PRO A 380 3.79 1.89 35.41
C PRO A 380 4.88 1.55 36.43
N ARG A 381 4.61 0.64 37.36
CA ARG A 381 5.63 0.19 38.33
C ARG A 381 6.60 -0.82 37.72
N ASN A 382 6.15 -1.51 36.67
CA ASN A 382 6.90 -2.52 35.92
C ASN A 382 6.33 -2.63 34.50
N TYR A 383 7.00 -3.39 33.63
CA TYR A 383 6.60 -3.54 32.23
C TYR A 383 5.24 -4.24 32.03
N ASN A 384 4.80 -5.09 32.97
CA ASN A 384 3.51 -5.78 32.88
C ASN A 384 2.32 -4.85 33.18
N GLU A 385 2.58 -3.72 33.87
CA GLU A 385 1.60 -2.67 34.14
C GLU A 385 1.67 -1.52 33.12
N MET A 386 2.53 -1.64 32.11
CA MET A 386 2.73 -0.60 31.09
C MET A 386 1.45 -0.33 30.29
N TRP A 387 0.63 -1.34 30.09
CA TRP A 387 -0.58 -1.25 29.28
C TRP A 387 -1.82 -1.55 30.12
N GLN A 388 -2.78 -0.64 30.07
CA GLN A 388 -4.06 -0.76 30.75
C GLN A 388 -5.16 -0.87 29.72
N LEU A 389 -6.05 -1.85 29.88
CA LEU A 389 -7.25 -1.96 29.06
C LEU A 389 -8.12 -0.73 29.29
N GLU A 390 -8.26 0.09 28.27
CA GLU A 390 -9.06 1.33 28.29
C GLU A 390 -10.49 1.05 27.86
N ALA A 391 -10.68 0.28 26.78
CA ALA A 391 -12.00 0.01 26.23
C ALA A 391 -12.09 -1.34 25.52
N THR A 392 -13.29 -1.89 25.50
CA THR A 392 -13.67 -3.00 24.61
C THR A 392 -14.71 -2.47 23.63
N LEU A 393 -14.43 -2.56 22.34
CA LEU A 393 -15.33 -2.20 21.26
C LEU A 393 -15.96 -3.48 20.72
N SER A 394 -17.27 -3.43 20.47
CA SER A 394 -18.05 -4.53 19.89
C SER A 394 -18.92 -4.01 18.75
N LEU A 395 -19.50 -4.91 17.97
CA LEU A 395 -20.52 -4.52 17.00
C LEU A 395 -21.70 -3.83 17.72
N PRO A 396 -22.18 -2.68 17.20
CA PRO A 396 -23.40 -2.05 17.68
C PRO A 396 -24.62 -2.95 17.44
N ASP A 397 -25.67 -2.70 18.22
CA ASP A 397 -26.96 -3.34 18.06
C ASP A 397 -27.46 -3.24 16.61
N GLY A 398 -28.00 -4.34 16.07
CA GLY A 398 -28.50 -4.43 14.69
C GLY A 398 -27.49 -4.94 13.66
N TYR A 399 -26.19 -4.99 13.99
CA TYR A 399 -25.16 -5.63 13.15
C TYR A 399 -24.68 -6.97 13.70
N THR A 400 -25.17 -7.35 14.87
CA THR A 400 -24.74 -8.53 15.61
C THR A 400 -25.15 -9.79 14.86
N LYS A 401 -24.19 -10.38 14.15
CA LYS A 401 -24.33 -11.63 13.41
C LYS A 401 -23.19 -12.56 13.78
N GLU A 402 -23.47 -13.86 13.85
CA GLU A 402 -22.41 -14.85 13.99
C GLU A 402 -21.41 -14.75 12.83
N ASN A 403 -20.14 -15.00 13.14
CA ASN A 403 -19.05 -14.94 12.16
C ASN A 403 -18.93 -13.57 11.47
N SER A 404 -19.31 -12.48 12.14
CA SER A 404 -19.10 -11.13 11.62
C SER A 404 -17.62 -10.80 11.49
N GLY A 405 -16.78 -11.37 12.35
CA GLY A 405 -15.33 -11.16 12.35
C GLY A 405 -14.94 -9.72 12.69
N PHE A 406 -15.72 -9.04 13.56
CA PHE A 406 -15.36 -7.68 13.97
C PHE A 406 -14.00 -7.67 14.67
N GLY A 407 -13.05 -6.88 14.15
CA GLY A 407 -11.66 -6.92 14.59
C GLY A 407 -10.76 -7.81 13.74
N SER A 408 -11.22 -8.32 12.60
CA SER A 408 -10.35 -9.03 11.64
C SER A 408 -9.24 -8.13 11.10
N SER A 409 -9.49 -6.83 11.02
CA SER A 409 -8.49 -5.81 10.69
C SER A 409 -8.73 -4.56 11.53
N VAL A 410 -7.66 -3.93 12.00
CA VAL A 410 -7.72 -2.70 12.78
C VAL A 410 -6.65 -1.72 12.32
N VAL A 411 -7.00 -0.44 12.28
CA VAL A 411 -6.06 0.66 12.07
C VAL A 411 -6.40 1.82 13.01
N ILE A 412 -5.39 2.58 13.40
CA ILE A 412 -5.53 3.78 14.23
C ILE A 412 -4.76 4.92 13.57
N ASN A 413 -5.30 6.14 13.62
CA ASN A 413 -4.63 7.30 13.06
C ASN A 413 -3.43 7.75 13.91
N LYS A 414 -2.52 8.53 13.30
CA LYS A 414 -1.32 9.05 13.96
C LYS A 414 -1.63 9.88 15.22
N GLN A 415 -2.81 10.52 15.28
CA GLN A 415 -3.26 11.30 16.44
C GLN A 415 -3.77 10.43 17.59
N ALA A 416 -3.94 9.13 17.39
CA ALA A 416 -4.44 8.17 18.37
C ALA A 416 -5.87 8.44 18.87
N ASN A 417 -6.73 9.03 18.04
CA ASN A 417 -8.10 9.41 18.38
C ASN A 417 -9.16 8.91 17.38
N LEU A 418 -8.76 8.18 16.34
CA LEU A 418 -9.67 7.55 15.38
C LEU A 418 -9.22 6.10 15.13
N ILE A 419 -10.10 5.16 15.41
CA ILE A 419 -9.92 3.72 15.15
C ILE A 419 -10.89 3.33 14.04
N LEU A 420 -10.41 2.51 13.09
CA LEU A 420 -11.26 1.83 12.12
C LEU A 420 -11.11 0.32 12.28
N VAL A 421 -12.24 -0.37 12.21
CA VAL A 421 -12.33 -1.81 12.48
C VAL A 421 -13.08 -2.50 11.33
N GLY A 422 -12.46 -3.49 10.71
CA GLY A 422 -13.09 -4.33 9.70
C GLY A 422 -13.94 -5.44 10.32
N ALA A 423 -15.07 -5.73 9.66
CA ALA A 423 -15.98 -6.82 9.95
C ALA A 423 -16.39 -7.52 8.64
N PRO A 424 -15.48 -8.32 8.04
CA PRO A 424 -15.67 -8.89 6.71
C PRO A 424 -16.82 -9.90 6.61
N GLY A 425 -17.33 -10.43 7.71
CA GLY A 425 -18.52 -11.31 7.72
C GLY A 425 -19.83 -10.58 7.41
N ILE A 426 -19.84 -9.26 7.55
CA ILE A 426 -20.99 -8.39 7.26
C ILE A 426 -20.65 -7.29 6.24
N ASP A 427 -19.47 -7.36 5.61
CA ASP A 427 -18.98 -6.39 4.61
C ASP A 427 -19.03 -4.93 5.12
N ARG A 428 -18.45 -4.69 6.31
CA ARG A 428 -18.43 -3.38 6.95
C ARG A 428 -17.07 -2.99 7.51
N VAL A 429 -16.86 -1.69 7.58
CA VAL A 429 -15.82 -1.07 8.42
C VAL A 429 -16.50 -0.09 9.36
N LEU A 430 -16.26 -0.22 10.65
CA LEU A 430 -16.81 0.68 11.66
C LEU A 430 -15.74 1.64 12.13
N THR A 431 -16.13 2.89 12.37
CA THR A 431 -15.22 3.93 12.85
C THR A 431 -15.57 4.35 14.27
N TYR A 432 -14.54 4.53 15.09
CA TYR A 432 -14.65 4.91 16.49
C TYR A 432 -13.76 6.12 16.76
N LYS A 433 -14.31 7.15 17.39
CA LYS A 433 -13.58 8.35 17.80
C LYS A 433 -13.40 8.37 19.31
N TYR A 434 -12.23 8.81 19.75
CA TYR A 434 -12.00 9.11 21.15
C TYR A 434 -12.52 10.50 21.48
N ASP A 435 -13.42 10.58 22.47
CA ASP A 435 -13.83 11.84 23.08
C ASP A 435 -12.87 12.15 24.24
N GLU A 436 -11.92 13.06 24.02
CA GLU A 436 -10.95 13.47 25.05
C GLU A 436 -11.61 14.12 26.27
N GLN A 437 -12.76 14.78 26.10
CA GLN A 437 -13.45 15.44 27.21
C GLN A 437 -14.14 14.42 28.12
N ARG A 438 -14.67 13.36 27.52
CA ARG A 438 -15.42 12.34 28.25
C ARG A 438 -14.62 11.07 28.56
N GLY A 439 -13.44 10.92 27.95
CA GLY A 439 -12.52 9.81 28.18
C GLY A 439 -13.02 8.46 27.65
N PHE A 440 -13.82 8.44 26.58
CA PHE A 440 -14.32 7.18 26.01
C PHE A 440 -14.33 7.17 24.49
N TRP A 441 -14.36 5.96 23.92
CA TRP A 441 -14.49 5.72 22.50
C TRP A 441 -15.97 5.56 22.12
N SER A 442 -16.41 6.22 21.05
CA SER A 442 -17.77 6.09 20.51
C SER A 442 -17.76 5.79 19.02
N LYS A 443 -18.66 4.92 18.56
CA LYS A 443 -18.89 4.70 17.12
C LYS A 443 -19.40 6.00 16.49
N ILE A 444 -18.81 6.41 15.38
CA ILE A 444 -19.18 7.65 14.66
C ILE A 444 -19.72 7.37 13.25
N ASP A 445 -19.32 6.26 12.62
CA ASP A 445 -19.75 5.91 11.26
C ASP A 445 -19.68 4.39 11.00
N ASP A 446 -20.35 3.94 9.94
CA ASP A 446 -20.12 2.64 9.31
C ASP A 446 -20.03 2.75 7.80
N ILE A 447 -18.92 2.22 7.27
CA ILE A 447 -18.54 2.29 5.88
C ILE A 447 -18.91 0.97 5.23
N SER A 448 -19.57 1.08 4.08
CA SER A 448 -19.98 -0.04 3.23
C SER A 448 -19.42 0.16 1.82
N PRO A 449 -19.12 -0.91 1.06
CA PRO A 449 -18.68 -0.76 -0.32
C PRO A 449 -19.77 -0.07 -1.14
N VAL A 450 -19.35 0.84 -2.02
CA VAL A 450 -20.25 1.49 -2.98
C VAL A 450 -20.76 0.42 -3.94
N LYS A 451 -22.02 0.00 -3.72
CA LYS A 451 -22.67 -1.22 -4.25
C LYS A 451 -22.04 -2.54 -3.74
N ALA A 452 -22.43 -2.88 -2.52
CA ALA A 452 -22.16 -4.19 -1.94
C ALA A 452 -22.81 -5.32 -2.75
N SER A 453 -22.01 -6.31 -3.18
CA SER A 453 -22.51 -7.68 -3.23
C SER A 453 -22.26 -8.30 -1.87
N ALA A 454 -23.25 -8.98 -1.30
CA ALA A 454 -23.05 -9.69 -0.05
C ALA A 454 -21.94 -10.76 -0.22
N GLY A 455 -21.03 -10.83 0.75
CA GLY A 455 -19.96 -11.83 0.80
C GLY A 455 -18.66 -11.44 0.12
N GLN A 456 -18.48 -10.17 -0.27
CA GLN A 456 -17.23 -9.68 -0.89
C GLN A 456 -16.04 -9.61 0.08
N LYS A 457 -16.30 -9.81 1.38
CA LYS A 457 -15.35 -9.70 2.49
C LYS A 457 -14.77 -8.29 2.60
N PHE A 458 -15.60 -7.28 2.38
CA PHE A 458 -15.21 -5.88 2.54
C PHE A 458 -14.79 -5.63 3.99
N GLY A 459 -13.63 -5.02 4.19
CA GLY A 459 -13.03 -4.83 5.52
C GLY A 459 -12.07 -5.95 5.93
N SER A 460 -11.70 -6.85 5.01
CA SER A 460 -10.68 -7.88 5.28
C SER A 460 -9.32 -7.30 5.62
N GLN A 461 -8.90 -6.22 4.95
CA GLN A 461 -7.68 -5.47 5.23
C GLN A 461 -7.96 -3.98 5.16
N LEU A 462 -7.29 -3.22 6.02
CA LEU A 462 -7.38 -1.76 6.08
C LEU A 462 -5.99 -1.14 6.00
N ALA A 463 -5.89 -0.01 5.31
CA ALA A 463 -4.75 0.90 5.43
C ALA A 463 -5.25 2.33 5.56
N LEU A 464 -4.64 3.10 6.46
CA LEU A 464 -4.98 4.49 6.72
C LEU A 464 -3.74 5.36 6.46
N SER A 465 -3.91 6.42 5.67
CA SER A 465 -2.86 7.40 5.41
C SER A 465 -2.85 8.51 6.45
N ASP A 466 -1.72 9.22 6.53
CA ASP A 466 -1.57 10.41 7.40
C ASP A 466 -2.51 11.55 7.00
N LYS A 467 -3.01 11.56 5.75
CA LYS A 467 -3.91 12.59 5.22
C LYS A 467 -5.40 12.21 5.32
N GLY A 468 -5.73 11.09 5.96
CA GLY A 468 -7.13 10.68 6.18
C GLY A 468 -7.75 9.91 5.02
N PHE A 469 -6.95 9.36 4.10
CA PHE A 469 -7.42 8.35 3.15
C PHE A 469 -7.43 6.96 3.77
N LEU A 470 -8.51 6.24 3.52
CA LEU A 470 -8.73 4.86 3.91
C LEU A 470 -8.80 3.99 2.66
N ALA A 471 -7.95 2.97 2.62
CA ALA A 471 -8.06 1.88 1.66
C ALA A 471 -8.66 0.66 2.36
N VAL A 472 -9.71 0.09 1.76
CA VAL A 472 -10.43 -1.07 2.29
C VAL A 472 -10.43 -2.19 1.27
N SER A 473 -9.83 -3.34 1.60
CA SER A 473 -9.89 -4.49 0.70
C SER A 473 -11.23 -5.22 0.78
N ALA A 474 -11.63 -5.76 -0.36
CA ALA A 474 -12.71 -6.70 -0.54
C ALA A 474 -12.20 -7.81 -1.47
N PRO A 475 -11.50 -8.83 -0.92
CA PRO A 475 -10.78 -9.82 -1.72
C PRO A 475 -11.69 -10.72 -2.56
N LEU A 476 -13.01 -10.72 -2.30
CA LEU A 476 -14.01 -11.44 -3.09
C LEU A 476 -14.93 -10.48 -3.86
N ALA A 477 -14.53 -9.23 -4.07
CA ALA A 477 -15.25 -8.35 -4.98
C ALA A 477 -15.11 -8.89 -6.42
N PRO A 478 -16.24 -9.15 -7.13
CA PRO A 478 -16.20 -9.53 -8.52
C PRO A 478 -15.83 -8.31 -9.35
N TRP A 479 -14.84 -8.46 -10.23
CA TRP A 479 -14.41 -7.38 -11.10
C TRP A 479 -14.05 -7.87 -12.51
N ARG A 480 -14.12 -6.95 -13.48
CA ARG A 480 -13.44 -7.09 -14.78
C ARG A 480 -12.76 -5.78 -15.17
N GLY A 481 -11.49 -5.88 -15.54
CA GLY A 481 -10.68 -4.74 -15.99
C GLY A 481 -9.76 -4.16 -14.93
N PHE A 482 -8.72 -3.48 -15.40
CA PHE A 482 -7.66 -2.91 -14.59
C PHE A 482 -7.90 -1.40 -14.36
N GLY A 483 -7.52 -0.90 -13.18
CA GLY A 483 -7.36 0.54 -12.96
C GLY A 483 -8.34 1.16 -11.97
N PHE A 484 -8.70 2.43 -12.23
CA PHE A 484 -9.46 3.30 -11.33
C PHE A 484 -10.93 3.37 -11.71
N HIS A 485 -11.81 3.26 -10.72
CA HIS A 485 -13.26 3.18 -10.92
C HIS A 485 -14.00 4.11 -9.97
N THR A 486 -14.62 5.16 -10.52
CA THR A 486 -15.34 6.17 -9.72
C THR A 486 -16.85 6.02 -9.75
N SER A 487 -17.35 5.29 -10.76
CA SER A 487 -18.77 4.97 -10.83
C SER A 487 -19.01 3.60 -10.22
N ALA A 488 -20.10 3.49 -9.45
CA ALA A 488 -20.58 2.21 -8.94
C ALA A 488 -21.04 1.24 -10.05
N ASP A 489 -21.18 1.69 -11.30
CA ASP A 489 -21.73 0.90 -12.41
C ASP A 489 -20.74 -0.08 -13.04
N THR A 490 -19.47 -0.07 -12.61
CA THR A 490 -18.42 -0.94 -13.14
C THR A 490 -18.29 -2.29 -12.41
N LEU A 491 -19.08 -2.55 -11.37
CA LEU A 491 -19.22 -3.90 -10.81
C LEU A 491 -19.99 -4.79 -11.79
N GLU A 492 -19.24 -5.57 -12.57
CA GLU A 492 -19.83 -6.53 -13.51
C GLU A 492 -20.41 -7.74 -12.75
N ARG A 493 -21.73 -7.97 -12.92
CA ARG A 493 -22.31 -9.27 -12.54
C ARG A 493 -21.61 -10.35 -13.36
N GLY A 494 -20.88 -11.25 -12.67
CA GLY A 494 -20.11 -12.33 -13.32
C GLY A 494 -18.65 -12.00 -13.62
N GLY A 495 -18.10 -10.94 -13.02
CA GLY A 495 -16.65 -10.75 -12.90
C GLY A 495 -15.99 -11.84 -12.06
N ASP A 496 -14.69 -12.03 -12.26
CA ASP A 496 -13.88 -12.99 -11.50
C ASP A 496 -13.63 -12.43 -10.07
N LEU A 497 -13.51 -13.33 -9.08
CA LEU A 497 -13.35 -12.98 -7.66
C LEU A 497 -11.89 -12.62 -7.35
N ASP A 498 -11.37 -11.64 -8.07
CA ASP A 498 -9.94 -11.27 -8.07
C ASP A 498 -9.61 -10.28 -6.96
N GLY A 499 -10.65 -9.61 -6.45
CA GLY A 499 -10.56 -8.64 -5.37
C GLY A 499 -10.54 -7.19 -5.85
N ALA A 500 -10.95 -6.29 -4.97
CA ALA A 500 -10.91 -4.85 -5.19
C ALA A 500 -10.49 -4.13 -3.91
N VAL A 501 -9.98 -2.91 -4.06
CA VAL A 501 -9.68 -2.03 -2.94
C VAL A 501 -10.47 -0.75 -3.11
N TYR A 502 -11.33 -0.45 -2.14
CA TYR A 502 -12.15 0.75 -2.13
C TYR A 502 -11.40 1.87 -1.40
N ILE A 503 -11.41 3.05 -1.98
CA ILE A 503 -10.77 4.24 -1.43
C ILE A 503 -11.83 5.19 -0.90
N TYR A 504 -11.60 5.67 0.32
CA TYR A 504 -12.43 6.66 0.98
C TYR A 504 -11.57 7.81 1.51
N ARG A 505 -12.15 9.01 1.57
CA ARG A 505 -11.53 10.22 2.12
C ARG A 505 -12.29 10.71 3.33
N LEU A 506 -11.53 11.10 4.35
CA LEU A 506 -12.05 11.82 5.51
C LEU A 506 -12.42 13.27 5.11
N ASN A 507 -13.71 13.59 4.97
CA ASN A 507 -14.15 14.90 4.42
C ASN A 507 -14.34 16.02 5.46
N ASN A 508 -14.67 15.68 6.71
CA ASN A 508 -14.56 16.50 7.95
C ASN A 508 -15.38 15.82 9.06
N TYR A 509 -14.93 15.96 10.30
CA TYR A 509 -15.36 15.28 11.55
C TYR A 509 -16.82 15.50 12.02
N GLY A 510 -17.78 15.71 11.13
CA GLY A 510 -19.02 16.42 11.44
C GLY A 510 -20.35 15.72 11.17
N ASN A 511 -20.40 14.49 10.63
CA ASN A 511 -21.55 13.53 10.68
C ASN A 511 -21.64 12.49 9.53
N ARG A 512 -20.66 12.39 8.62
CA ARG A 512 -20.38 11.21 7.78
C ARG A 512 -18.90 11.28 7.44
N ASP A 513 -18.11 10.51 8.14
CA ASP A 513 -16.70 10.81 8.29
C ASP A 513 -15.89 10.33 7.09
N TYR A 514 -16.33 9.30 6.36
CA TYR A 514 -15.66 8.86 5.14
C TYR A 514 -16.58 8.93 3.93
N VAL A 515 -16.11 9.56 2.85
CA VAL A 515 -16.78 9.61 1.55
C VAL A 515 -16.00 8.74 0.57
N SER A 516 -16.72 7.96 -0.24
CA SER A 516 -16.08 7.12 -1.25
C SER A 516 -15.50 7.97 -2.37
N GLU A 517 -14.26 7.65 -2.73
CA GLU A 517 -13.54 8.22 -3.87
C GLU A 517 -13.58 7.31 -5.08
N GLY A 518 -13.75 6.01 -4.86
CA GLY A 518 -13.82 5.01 -5.90
C GLY A 518 -13.27 3.66 -5.44
N ALA A 519 -12.95 2.82 -6.40
CA ALA A 519 -12.28 1.56 -6.20
C ALA A 519 -11.13 1.40 -7.21
N ILE A 520 -10.11 0.67 -6.81
CA ILE A 520 -8.98 0.25 -7.65
C ILE A 520 -8.98 -1.27 -7.77
N THR A 521 -8.61 -1.76 -8.96
CA THR A 521 -8.55 -3.19 -9.27
C THR A 521 -7.25 -3.58 -9.98
N GLY A 522 -6.86 -4.83 -9.80
CA GLY A 522 -5.71 -5.46 -10.47
C GLY A 522 -6.00 -5.85 -11.93
N ASP A 523 -4.98 -6.34 -12.60
CA ASP A 523 -5.09 -6.83 -13.99
C ASP A 523 -5.73 -8.21 -14.02
N SER A 524 -7.06 -8.24 -14.04
CA SER A 524 -7.85 -9.48 -13.91
C SER A 524 -7.48 -10.56 -14.95
N VAL A 525 -6.97 -11.68 -14.45
CA VAL A 525 -6.72 -12.90 -15.20
C VAL A 525 -7.84 -13.90 -14.97
N SER A 526 -8.62 -14.14 -16.03
CA SER A 526 -9.81 -14.97 -15.90
C SER A 526 -9.53 -16.38 -15.35
N GLY A 527 -10.33 -16.76 -14.35
CA GLY A 527 -10.22 -18.04 -13.63
C GLY A 527 -9.12 -18.09 -12.57
N VAL A 528 -8.38 -17.01 -12.32
CA VAL A 528 -7.31 -16.96 -11.32
C VAL A 528 -7.70 -16.05 -10.16
N LYS A 529 -7.71 -16.59 -8.94
CA LYS A 529 -7.89 -15.77 -7.74
C LYS A 529 -6.61 -15.02 -7.44
N GLU A 530 -6.52 -13.77 -7.87
CA GLU A 530 -5.31 -12.96 -7.71
C GLU A 530 -5.07 -12.46 -6.29
N GLU A 531 -6.14 -12.46 -5.48
CA GLU A 531 -6.12 -11.93 -4.12
C GLU A 531 -5.68 -10.45 -4.09
N PHE A 532 -6.10 -9.64 -5.08
CA PHE A 532 -5.81 -8.22 -5.12
C PHE A 532 -6.36 -7.53 -3.87
N GLY A 533 -5.48 -6.82 -3.16
CA GLY A 533 -5.79 -6.23 -1.85
C GLY A 533 -5.50 -7.16 -0.67
N ALA A 534 -4.77 -8.27 -0.87
CA ALA A 534 -4.31 -9.13 0.21
C ALA A 534 -3.39 -8.41 1.21
N SER A 535 -2.65 -7.40 0.74
CA SER A 535 -1.84 -6.52 1.56
C SER A 535 -1.98 -5.08 1.08
N LEU A 536 -2.03 -4.13 2.02
CA LEU A 536 -2.25 -2.71 1.76
C LEU A 536 -1.31 -1.88 2.64
N LYS A 537 -0.59 -0.94 2.05
CA LYS A 537 0.19 0.03 2.83
C LYS A 537 0.32 1.37 2.12
N PHE A 538 -0.14 2.42 2.78
CA PHE A 538 0.19 3.79 2.39
C PHE A 538 1.64 4.11 2.71
N LYS A 539 2.29 4.81 1.80
CA LYS A 539 3.61 5.38 2.02
C LYS A 539 3.51 6.55 3.02
N PRO A 540 4.36 6.60 4.06
CA PRO A 540 4.34 7.66 5.07
C PRO A 540 4.40 9.06 4.44
N GLY A 541 3.58 9.99 4.93
CA GLY A 541 3.55 11.38 4.46
C GLY A 541 2.98 11.61 3.05
N THR A 542 2.70 10.56 2.28
CA THR A 542 2.12 10.67 0.93
C THR A 542 0.75 9.99 0.84
N ASN A 543 0.15 10.05 -0.35
CA ASN A 543 -1.10 9.35 -0.65
C ASN A 543 -0.84 8.08 -1.48
N THR A 544 0.41 7.73 -1.73
CA THR A 544 0.80 6.57 -2.53
C THR A 544 0.43 5.28 -1.80
N LEU A 545 -0.24 4.36 -2.49
CA LEU A 545 -0.69 3.09 -1.93
C LEU A 545 -0.01 1.92 -2.63
N ALA A 546 0.66 1.07 -1.86
CA ALA A 546 1.06 -0.26 -2.32
C ALA A 546 -0.07 -1.27 -2.07
N VAL A 547 -0.40 -2.05 -3.09
CA VAL A 547 -1.43 -3.10 -3.07
C VAL A 547 -0.83 -4.42 -3.55
N GLY A 548 -0.83 -5.43 -2.69
CA GLY A 548 -0.39 -6.77 -3.04
C GLY A 548 -1.47 -7.63 -3.70
N ALA A 549 -1.05 -8.46 -4.65
CA ALA A 549 -1.86 -9.46 -5.34
C ALA A 549 -1.07 -10.78 -5.44
N PRO A 550 -0.89 -11.53 -4.34
CA PRO A 550 -0.03 -12.70 -4.28
C PRO A 550 -0.50 -13.90 -5.13
N GLY A 551 -1.77 -13.92 -5.54
CA GLY A 551 -2.29 -14.94 -6.45
C GLY A 551 -2.05 -14.61 -7.93
N HIS A 552 -1.62 -13.39 -8.25
CA HIS A 552 -1.46 -12.92 -9.63
C HIS A 552 -0.50 -13.82 -10.42
N PRO A 553 -0.86 -14.28 -11.62
CA PRO A 553 0.04 -15.07 -12.46
C PRO A 553 0.97 -14.13 -13.22
N SER A 554 2.27 -14.40 -13.24
CA SER A 554 3.20 -13.54 -13.98
C SER A 554 4.58 -14.15 -14.16
N ASP A 555 5.22 -13.91 -15.30
CA ASP A 555 6.65 -14.17 -15.45
C ASP A 555 7.52 -13.09 -14.73
N PRO A 556 8.63 -13.48 -14.07
CA PRO A 556 9.65 -12.57 -13.52
C PRO A 556 10.33 -11.64 -14.53
N GLU A 557 10.29 -11.92 -15.84
CA GLU A 557 10.80 -11.04 -16.91
C GLU A 557 9.93 -9.79 -17.13
N LEU A 558 9.01 -9.48 -16.21
CA LEU A 558 8.12 -8.33 -16.23
C LEU A 558 7.12 -8.31 -17.41
N ASP A 559 6.96 -9.42 -18.14
CA ASP A 559 5.88 -9.57 -19.12
C ASP A 559 4.53 -9.76 -18.40
N TRP A 560 3.71 -8.71 -18.40
CA TRP A 560 2.38 -8.69 -17.77
C TRP A 560 1.36 -9.56 -18.51
N SER A 561 1.62 -9.91 -19.77
CA SER A 561 0.78 -10.80 -20.55
C SER A 561 1.11 -12.28 -20.32
N ASP A 562 2.31 -12.58 -19.79
CA ASP A 562 2.71 -13.94 -19.52
C ASP A 562 2.07 -14.47 -18.23
N ARG A 563 1.34 -15.57 -18.36
CA ARG A 563 0.63 -16.28 -17.29
C ARG A 563 1.27 -17.64 -16.99
N SER A 564 2.49 -17.86 -17.45
CA SER A 564 3.20 -19.14 -17.36
C SER A 564 3.53 -19.56 -15.92
N TRP A 565 3.56 -18.62 -14.97
CA TRP A 565 3.76 -18.89 -13.55
C TRP A 565 2.51 -18.58 -12.74
N PRO A 566 1.75 -19.61 -12.33
CA PRO A 566 0.60 -19.39 -11.45
C PRO A 566 1.08 -18.89 -10.08
N LYS A 567 0.35 -17.94 -9.48
CA LYS A 567 0.64 -17.43 -8.13
C LYS A 567 2.07 -16.90 -7.95
N ALA A 568 2.65 -16.32 -9.00
CA ALA A 568 3.91 -15.60 -8.91
C ALA A 568 3.79 -14.42 -7.94
N GLY A 569 2.65 -13.73 -8.00
CA GLY A 569 2.32 -12.58 -7.19
C GLY A 569 2.83 -11.27 -7.78
N ALA A 570 2.17 -10.17 -7.42
CA ALA A 570 2.50 -8.83 -7.89
C ALA A 570 2.24 -7.78 -6.80
N VAL A 571 2.86 -6.61 -6.93
CA VAL A 571 2.51 -5.40 -6.17
C VAL A 571 2.22 -4.26 -7.13
N TYR A 572 1.13 -3.56 -6.88
CA TYR A 572 0.70 -2.38 -7.61
C TYR A 572 0.90 -1.14 -6.74
N ILE A 573 1.41 -0.06 -7.32
CA ILE A 573 1.70 1.19 -6.64
C ILE A 573 0.88 2.26 -7.34
N PHE A 574 -0.11 2.76 -6.62
CA PHE A 574 -1.03 3.78 -7.07
C PHE A 574 -0.67 5.15 -6.50
#